data_AF-A0A7J2J633-F1
#
_entry.id   AF-A0A7J2J633-F1
#
_cell.length_a   1.000
_cell.length_b   1.000
_cell.length_c   1.000
_cell.angle_alpha   90.00
_cell.angle_beta   90.00
_cell.angle_gamma   90.00
#
_symmetry.space_group_name_H-M   'P 1'
#
loop_
_entity.id
_entity.type
_entity.pdbx_description
1 polymer ?
#
loop_
_entity_poly.entity_id
_entity_poly.type
_entity_poly.pdbx_seq_one_letter_code
_entity_poly.pdbx_strand_id
1 'polypeptide(L)'
;MREMNPKVRTALLGLAFICCSLLAYIENTVFFNLLERIFANPILSVGMVFTHNVLVISLILIGMNFYVQFVINFLPDREVEHVIINHPKIFALVFTGVILLISILRTCMLIYGVVEIERLGLIVLLSSPNGIIEAYGIYLTIKEVLGRTITVKALALIYGLFFIAALMEVCFTQLLVKMIQV
;
A
#
# COMPACT_ATOMS: atom_id res chain seq x y z
N MET A 1 3.32 -4.66 -33.31
CA MET A 1 3.64 -3.84 -32.11
C MET A 1 5.15 -3.69 -32.06
N ARG A 2 5.69 -2.47 -32.14
CA ARG A 2 7.14 -2.22 -32.06
C ARG A 2 7.60 -2.57 -30.64
N GLU A 3 8.51 -3.53 -30.47
CA GLU A 3 9.09 -3.82 -29.16
C GLU A 3 9.79 -2.58 -28.63
N MET A 4 9.35 -2.11 -27.46
CA MET A 4 9.91 -0.94 -26.80
C MET A 4 11.26 -1.31 -26.18
N ASN A 5 12.29 -0.48 -26.39
CA ASN A 5 13.62 -0.70 -25.82
C ASN A 5 13.52 -0.88 -24.29
N PRO A 6 14.13 -1.92 -23.70
CA PRO A 6 14.02 -2.22 -22.27
C PRO A 6 14.50 -1.08 -21.36
N LYS A 7 15.49 -0.29 -21.80
CA LYS A 7 15.96 0.89 -21.06
C LYS A 7 14.92 2.01 -21.04
N VAL A 8 14.26 2.24 -22.18
CA VAL A 8 13.16 3.22 -22.30
C VAL A 8 11.96 2.77 -21.44
N ARG A 9 11.63 1.48 -21.47
CA ARG A 9 10.58 0.91 -20.61
C ARG A 9 10.87 1.13 -19.12
N THR A 10 12.12 0.90 -18.71
CA THR A 10 12.54 1.12 -17.31
C THR A 10 12.42 2.59 -16.92
N ALA A 11 12.85 3.51 -17.80
CA ALA A 11 12.71 4.94 -17.57
C ALA A 11 11.23 5.38 -17.44
N LEU A 12 10.34 4.84 -18.29
CA LEU A 12 8.90 5.11 -18.22
C LEU A 12 8.27 4.60 -16.91
N LEU A 13 8.68 3.42 -16.42
CA LEU A 13 8.23 2.91 -15.12
C LEU A 13 8.68 3.83 -13.98
N GLY A 14 9.91 4.33 -14.01
CA GLY A 14 10.40 5.31 -13.06
C GLY A 14 9.62 6.63 -13.09
N LEU A 15 9.32 7.13 -14.29
CA LEU A 15 8.50 8.34 -14.46
C LEU A 15 7.06 8.13 -13.95
N ALA A 16 6.45 6.99 -14.27
CA ALA A 16 5.14 6.62 -13.76
C ALA A 16 5.12 6.54 -12.22
N PHE A 17 6.18 5.97 -11.63
CA PHE A 17 6.33 5.92 -10.18
C PHE A 17 6.34 7.33 -9.57
N ILE A 18 7.13 8.25 -10.12
CA ILE A 18 7.20 9.64 -9.65
C ILE A 18 5.83 10.33 -9.77
N CYS A 19 5.14 10.17 -10.91
CA CYS A 19 3.80 10.74 -11.09
C CYS A 19 2.79 10.18 -10.08
N CYS A 20 2.80 8.87 -9.85
CA CYS A 20 1.96 8.24 -8.84
C CYS A 20 2.31 8.73 -7.42
N SER A 21 3.59 8.97 -7.12
CA SER A 21 4.02 9.52 -5.82
C SER A 21 3.51 10.94 -5.63
N LEU A 22 3.54 11.77 -6.68
CA LEU A 22 2.97 13.12 -6.64
C LEU A 22 1.46 13.07 -6.40
N LEU A 23 0.75 12.17 -7.07
CA LEU A 23 -0.69 11.97 -6.85
C LEU A 23 -1.00 11.51 -5.43
N ALA A 24 -0.22 10.57 -4.88
CA ALA A 24 -0.36 10.12 -3.50
C ALA A 24 -0.09 11.26 -2.50
N TYR A 25 0.86 12.14 -2.78
CA TYR A 25 1.09 13.33 -1.94
C TYR A 25 -0.11 14.29 -1.94
N ILE A 26 -0.68 14.56 -3.12
CA ILE A 26 -1.87 15.42 -3.25
C ILE A 26 -3.07 14.78 -2.54
N GLU A 27 -3.33 13.50 -2.80
CA GLU A 27 -4.41 12.74 -2.18
C GLU A 27 -4.30 12.76 -0.66
N ASN A 28 -3.11 12.46 -0.13
CA ASN A 28 -2.84 12.48 1.31
C ASN A 28 -3.04 13.88 1.92
N THR A 29 -2.67 14.95 1.20
CA THR A 29 -2.91 16.33 1.65
C THR A 29 -4.42 16.65 1.69
N VAL A 30 -5.17 16.23 0.66
CA VAL A 30 -6.63 16.40 0.59
C VAL A 30 -7.32 15.60 1.71
N PHE A 31 -6.88 14.37 1.96
CA PHE A 31 -7.38 13.51 3.03
C PHE A 31 -7.32 14.22 4.38
N PHE A 32 -6.15 14.74 4.74
CA PHE A 32 -5.97 15.39 6.04
C PHE A 32 -6.72 16.70 6.17
N ASN A 33 -6.81 17.49 5.10
CA ASN A 33 -7.52 18.77 5.14
C ASN A 33 -9.04 18.62 5.19
N LEU A 34 -9.59 17.46 4.78
CA LEU A 34 -11.04 17.22 4.71
C LEU A 34 -11.50 16.09 5.65
N LEU A 35 -10.67 15.68 6.60
CA LEU A 35 -10.89 14.55 7.51
C LEU A 35 -12.30 14.53 8.10
N GLU A 36 -12.72 15.60 8.78
CA GLU A 36 -14.05 15.68 9.41
C GLU A 36 -15.19 15.50 8.40
N ARG A 37 -15.08 16.12 7.23
CA ARG A 37 -16.10 16.05 6.17
C ARG A 37 -16.16 14.67 5.53
N ILE A 38 -15.00 14.01 5.38
CA ILE A 38 -14.88 12.67 4.83
C ILE A 38 -15.54 11.65 5.76
N PHE A 39 -15.25 11.73 7.07
CA PHE A 39 -15.79 10.79 8.05
C PHE A 39 -17.25 11.09 8.45
N ALA A 40 -17.78 12.28 8.15
CA ALA A 40 -19.20 12.59 8.30
C ALA A 40 -20.11 11.86 7.27
N ASN A 41 -19.57 11.39 6.15
CA ASN A 41 -20.32 10.68 5.13
C ASN A 41 -19.69 9.31 4.84
N PRO A 42 -20.30 8.19 5.29
CA PRO A 42 -19.72 6.86 5.17
C PRO A 42 -19.36 6.46 3.73
N ILE A 43 -20.17 6.86 2.73
CA ILE A 43 -19.91 6.53 1.33
C ILE A 43 -18.65 7.26 0.85
N LEU A 44 -18.51 8.53 1.23
CA LEU A 44 -17.35 9.34 0.90
C LEU A 44 -16.10 8.85 1.64
N SER A 45 -16.24 8.37 2.89
CA SER A 45 -15.16 7.71 3.63
C SER A 45 -14.66 6.45 2.89
N VAL A 46 -15.57 5.57 2.45
CA VAL A 46 -15.18 4.34 1.74
C VAL A 46 -14.47 4.70 0.43
N GLY A 47 -15.01 5.63 -0.34
CA GLY A 47 -14.40 6.08 -1.59
C GLY A 47 -12.99 6.63 -1.39
N MET A 48 -12.79 7.40 -0.33
CA MET A 48 -11.49 8.00 -0.02
C MET A 48 -10.47 6.95 0.45
N VAL A 49 -10.83 6.12 1.44
CA VAL A 49 -9.96 5.03 1.93
C VAL A 49 -9.60 4.07 0.80
N PHE A 50 -10.57 3.71 -0.05
CA PHE A 50 -10.31 2.85 -1.19
C PHE A 50 -9.37 3.51 -2.21
N THR A 51 -9.52 4.82 -2.47
CA THR A 51 -8.62 5.57 -3.37
C THR A 51 -7.20 5.61 -2.82
N HIS A 52 -7.03 5.88 -1.52
CA HIS A 52 -5.74 5.82 -0.85
C HIS A 52 -5.07 4.46 -1.05
N ASN A 53 -5.83 3.39 -0.80
CA ASN A 53 -5.36 2.02 -0.93
C ASN A 53 -4.98 1.67 -2.37
N VAL A 54 -5.79 2.08 -3.35
CA VAL A 54 -5.48 1.90 -4.78
C VAL A 54 -4.17 2.59 -5.16
N LEU A 55 -3.91 3.80 -4.67
CA LEU A 55 -2.66 4.52 -4.92
C LEU A 55 -1.46 3.81 -4.29
N VAL A 56 -1.58 3.35 -3.04
CA VAL A 56 -0.52 2.61 -2.33
C VAL A 56 -0.15 1.33 -3.10
N ILE A 57 -1.13 0.52 -3.48
CA ILE A 57 -0.90 -0.72 -4.25
C ILE A 57 -0.27 -0.41 -5.61
N SER A 58 -0.78 0.62 -6.30
CA SER A 58 -0.26 1.02 -7.62
C SER A 58 1.20 1.43 -7.52
N LEU A 59 1.58 2.16 -6.46
CA LEU A 59 2.96 2.51 -6.17
C LEU A 59 3.82 1.29 -5.90
N ILE A 60 3.35 0.33 -5.11
CA ILE A 60 4.07 -0.92 -4.85
C ILE A 60 4.26 -1.70 -6.16
N LEU A 61 3.20 -1.85 -6.97
CA LEU A 61 3.24 -2.59 -8.22
C LEU A 61 4.21 -1.96 -9.23
N ILE A 62 4.10 -0.65 -9.45
CA ILE A 62 4.99 0.08 -10.36
C ILE A 62 6.42 0.08 -9.82
N GLY A 63 6.60 0.33 -8.52
CA GLY A 63 7.91 0.38 -7.87
C GLY A 63 8.66 -0.95 -7.91
N MET A 64 7.98 -2.07 -7.61
CA MET A 64 8.59 -3.39 -7.70
C MET A 64 8.88 -3.79 -9.15
N ASN A 65 8.01 -3.42 -10.09
CA ASN A 65 8.27 -3.68 -11.51
C ASN A 65 9.44 -2.84 -12.06
N PHE A 66 9.53 -1.57 -11.64
CA PHE A 66 10.68 -0.71 -11.90
C PHE A 66 11.96 -1.33 -11.33
N TYR A 67 11.94 -1.74 -10.06
CA TYR A 67 13.07 -2.40 -9.40
C TYR A 67 13.54 -3.64 -10.18
N VAL A 68 12.62 -4.54 -10.52
CA VAL A 68 12.94 -5.77 -11.28
C VAL A 68 13.56 -5.42 -12.63
N GLN A 69 12.99 -4.48 -13.38
CA GLN A 69 13.55 -4.06 -14.68
C GLN A 69 14.90 -3.35 -14.53
N PHE A 70 15.08 -2.56 -13.49
CA PHE A 70 16.33 -1.88 -13.22
C PHE A 70 17.46 -2.88 -12.96
N VAL A 71 17.21 -3.86 -12.09
CA VAL A 71 18.18 -4.92 -11.78
C VAL A 71 18.56 -5.71 -13.02
N ILE A 72 17.59 -6.17 -13.81
CA ILE A 72 17.90 -6.99 -15.00
C ILE A 72 18.66 -6.20 -16.07
N ASN A 73 18.28 -4.94 -16.30
CA ASN A 73 18.72 -4.19 -17.48
C ASN A 73 19.98 -3.34 -17.24
N PHE A 74 20.33 -3.05 -15.99
CA PHE A 74 21.41 -2.10 -15.65
C PHE A 74 22.48 -2.67 -14.71
N LEU A 75 22.16 -3.67 -13.91
CA LEU A 75 23.07 -4.26 -12.93
C LEU A 75 23.76 -5.51 -13.54
N PRO A 76 25.05 -5.76 -13.23
CA PRO A 76 25.74 -6.96 -13.67
C PRO A 76 25.10 -8.25 -13.13
N ASP A 77 25.26 -9.36 -13.86
CA ASP A 77 24.65 -10.64 -13.51
C ASP A 77 25.41 -11.34 -12.36
N ARG A 78 25.24 -10.80 -11.15
CA ARG A 78 25.83 -11.31 -9.91
C ARG A 78 24.71 -11.78 -8.98
N GLU A 79 24.95 -12.89 -8.29
CA GLU A 79 23.98 -13.48 -7.35
C GLU A 79 23.51 -12.48 -6.29
N VAL A 80 24.42 -11.63 -5.79
CA VAL A 80 24.14 -10.60 -4.78
C VAL A 80 23.13 -9.56 -5.26
N GLU A 81 23.18 -9.20 -6.55
CA GLU A 81 22.33 -8.16 -7.13
C GLU A 81 20.91 -8.70 -7.43
N HIS A 82 20.78 -10.02 -7.54
CA HIS A 82 19.54 -10.72 -7.85
C HIS A 82 18.86 -11.39 -6.64
N VAL A 83 19.43 -11.28 -5.42
CA VAL A 83 18.89 -11.91 -4.19
C VAL A 83 17.40 -11.65 -4.01
N ILE A 84 16.95 -10.41 -4.20
CA ILE A 84 15.54 -10.02 -4.02
C ILE A 84 14.64 -10.71 -5.07
N ILE A 85 15.10 -10.78 -6.32
CA ILE A 85 14.36 -11.42 -7.42
C ILE A 85 14.30 -12.93 -7.21
N ASN A 86 15.37 -13.52 -6.66
CA ASN A 86 15.48 -14.96 -6.41
C ASN A 86 14.68 -15.43 -5.19
N HIS A 87 14.41 -14.53 -4.23
CA HIS A 87 13.68 -14.85 -3.00
C HIS A 87 12.42 -13.97 -2.79
N PRO A 88 11.46 -13.99 -3.74
CA PRO A 88 10.31 -13.09 -3.75
C PRO A 88 9.42 -13.22 -2.50
N LYS A 89 9.26 -14.44 -1.97
CA LYS A 89 8.42 -14.71 -0.79
C LYS A 89 8.98 -14.08 0.48
N ILE A 90 10.29 -14.22 0.71
CA ILE A 90 10.95 -13.71 1.92
C ILE A 90 10.95 -12.18 1.87
N PHE A 91 11.32 -11.60 0.72
CA PHE A 91 11.30 -10.16 0.54
C PHE A 91 9.89 -9.59 0.75
N ALA A 92 8.87 -10.18 0.12
CA ALA A 92 7.48 -9.74 0.29
C ALA A 92 7.05 -9.76 1.76
N LEU A 93 7.41 -10.81 2.51
CA LEU A 93 7.07 -10.91 3.93
C LEU A 93 7.75 -9.81 4.76
N VAL A 94 9.06 -9.60 4.58
CA VAL A 94 9.81 -8.56 5.31
C VAL A 94 9.29 -7.17 4.95
N PHE A 95 9.09 -6.89 3.67
CA PHE A 95 8.66 -5.58 3.20
C PHE A 95 7.22 -5.25 3.65
N THR A 96 6.31 -6.23 3.64
CA THR A 96 4.99 -6.07 4.25
C THR A 96 5.10 -5.72 5.73
N GLY A 97 5.97 -6.43 6.48
CA GLY A 97 6.20 -6.13 7.90
C GLY A 97 6.68 -4.69 8.13
N VAL A 98 7.58 -4.21 7.27
CA VAL A 98 8.07 -2.81 7.31
C VAL A 98 6.92 -1.82 7.04
N ILE A 99 6.10 -2.05 6.00
CA ILE A 99 4.97 -1.17 5.69
C ILE A 99 3.97 -1.10 6.85
N LEU A 100 3.61 -2.25 7.43
CA LEU A 100 2.70 -2.30 8.57
C LEU A 100 3.25 -1.54 9.77
N LEU A 101 4.54 -1.72 10.08
CA LEU A 101 5.19 -1.01 11.17
C LEU A 101 5.14 0.51 10.96
N ILE A 102 5.49 0.97 9.75
CA ILE A 102 5.43 2.40 9.40
C ILE A 102 4.00 2.94 9.49
N SER A 103 3.01 2.17 9.03
CA SER A 103 1.60 2.56 9.08
C SER A 103 1.12 2.76 10.51
N ILE A 104 1.43 1.82 11.42
CA ILE A 104 1.08 1.92 12.84
C ILE A 104 1.75 3.15 13.47
N LEU A 105 3.04 3.35 13.22
CA LEU A 105 3.79 4.50 13.76
C LEU A 105 3.22 5.83 13.25
N ARG A 106 2.83 5.91 11.97
CA ARG A 106 2.18 7.09 11.38
C ARG A 106 0.88 7.42 12.10
N THR A 107 0.01 6.42 12.31
CA THR A 107 -1.28 6.60 12.99
C THR A 107 -1.10 7.09 14.43
N CYS A 108 -0.08 6.59 15.14
CA CYS A 108 0.24 7.04 16.50
C CYS A 108 0.63 8.53 16.54
N MET A 109 1.54 8.95 15.66
CA MET A 109 1.94 10.36 15.51
C MET A 109 0.73 11.26 15.19
N LEU A 110 -0.20 10.76 14.37
CA LEU A 110 -1.31 11.55 13.86
C LEU A 110 -2.41 11.82 14.88
N ILE A 111 -2.73 10.83 15.71
CA ILE A 111 -3.83 10.95 16.69
C ILE A 111 -3.37 11.66 17.97
N TYR A 112 -2.11 11.46 18.40
CA TYR A 112 -1.67 11.87 19.73
C TYR A 112 -0.52 12.89 19.72
N GLY A 113 0.09 13.19 18.57
CA GLY A 113 1.25 14.10 18.47
C GLY A 113 2.53 13.59 19.16
N VAL A 114 2.45 12.46 19.87
CA VAL A 114 3.50 11.76 20.60
C VAL A 114 3.26 10.25 20.44
N VAL A 115 4.31 9.43 20.47
CA VAL A 115 4.17 7.97 20.48
C VAL A 115 3.70 7.52 21.88
N GLU A 116 2.40 7.57 22.13
CA GLU A 116 1.78 7.11 23.38
C GLU A 116 1.64 5.58 23.38
N ILE A 117 2.54 4.89 24.08
CA ILE A 117 2.61 3.41 24.12
C ILE A 117 1.37 2.79 24.81
N GLU A 118 0.74 3.50 25.76
CA GLU A 118 -0.39 2.99 26.54
C GLU A 118 -1.65 2.71 25.70
N ARG A 119 -1.92 3.53 24.67
CA ARG A 119 -3.10 3.39 23.80
C ARG A 119 -2.79 2.66 22.48
N LEU A 120 -1.52 2.39 22.23
CA LEU A 120 -1.00 1.71 21.04
C LEU A 120 -1.63 0.32 20.89
N GLY A 121 -1.83 -0.38 22.00
CA GLY A 121 -2.52 -1.67 22.02
C GLY A 121 -3.95 -1.60 21.49
N LEU A 122 -4.71 -0.55 21.85
CA LEU A 122 -6.09 -0.35 21.40
C LEU A 122 -6.17 0.04 19.93
N ILE A 123 -5.27 0.93 19.48
CA ILE A 123 -5.17 1.33 18.05
C ILE A 123 -4.84 0.11 17.21
N VAL A 124 -3.82 -0.66 17.59
CA VAL A 124 -3.43 -1.89 16.90
C VAL A 124 -4.56 -2.90 16.90
N LEU A 125 -5.27 -3.09 18.01
CA LEU A 125 -6.40 -4.01 18.08
C LEU A 125 -7.52 -3.59 17.12
N LEU A 126 -7.82 -2.29 17.03
CA LEU A 126 -8.88 -1.77 16.17
C LEU A 126 -8.51 -1.76 14.68
N SER A 127 -7.25 -1.46 14.37
CA SER A 127 -6.73 -1.50 13.00
C SER A 127 -6.30 -2.89 12.58
N SER A 128 -6.21 -3.86 13.49
CA SER A 128 -5.72 -5.22 13.17
C SER A 128 -6.56 -5.96 12.13
N PRO A 129 -7.92 -5.92 12.12
CA PRO A 129 -8.69 -6.71 11.17
C PRO A 129 -8.52 -6.22 9.73
N ASN A 130 -8.53 -4.89 9.51
CA ASN A 130 -8.26 -4.32 8.20
C ASN A 130 -6.76 -4.46 7.84
N GLY A 131 -5.86 -4.21 8.80
CA GLY A 131 -4.42 -4.27 8.61
C GLY A 131 -3.93 -5.66 8.21
N ILE A 132 -4.56 -6.74 8.68
CA ILE A 132 -4.26 -8.12 8.23
C ILE A 132 -4.63 -8.31 6.75
N ILE A 133 -5.78 -7.81 6.33
CA ILE A 133 -6.24 -7.94 4.93
C ILE A 133 -5.33 -7.12 4.00
N GLU A 134 -5.01 -5.89 4.40
CA GLU A 134 -4.07 -5.04 3.67
C GLU A 134 -2.67 -5.66 3.62
N ALA A 135 -2.17 -6.16 4.76
CA ALA A 135 -0.89 -6.87 4.82
C ALA A 135 -0.82 -8.00 3.81
N TYR A 136 -1.88 -8.82 3.75
CA TYR A 136 -1.97 -9.91 2.81
C TYR A 136 -2.03 -9.43 1.36
N GLY A 137 -2.77 -8.36 1.08
CA GLY A 137 -2.82 -7.72 -0.23
C GLY A 137 -1.46 -7.18 -0.68
N ILE A 138 -0.72 -6.49 0.21
CA ILE A 138 0.65 -6.00 -0.01
C ILE A 138 1.59 -7.18 -0.30
N TYR A 139 1.57 -8.19 0.57
CA TYR A 139 2.39 -9.39 0.43
C TYR A 139 2.17 -10.05 -0.93
N LEU A 140 0.91 -10.25 -1.31
CA LEU A 140 0.55 -10.86 -2.58
C LEU A 140 1.02 -9.99 -3.75
N THR A 141 0.83 -8.67 -3.68
CA THR A 141 1.28 -7.74 -4.72
C THR A 141 2.78 -7.88 -4.97
N ILE A 142 3.60 -7.82 -3.91
CA ILE A 142 5.06 -7.88 -4.03
C ILE A 142 5.50 -9.25 -4.53
N LYS A 143 4.96 -10.32 -3.94
CA LYS A 143 5.28 -11.70 -4.30
C LYS A 143 5.00 -11.96 -5.78
N GLU A 144 3.82 -11.58 -6.27
CA GLU A 144 3.40 -11.85 -7.65
C GLU A 144 4.16 -10.97 -8.66
N VAL A 145 4.50 -9.72 -8.30
CA VAL A 145 5.33 -8.86 -9.16
C VAL A 145 6.76 -9.38 -9.25
N LEU A 146 7.39 -9.74 -8.13
CA LEU A 146 8.77 -10.22 -8.12
C LEU A 146 8.89 -11.60 -8.77
N GLY A 147 7.90 -12.46 -8.53
CA GLY A 147 7.78 -13.75 -9.21
C GLY A 147 7.43 -13.62 -10.70
N ARG A 148 7.12 -12.41 -11.19
CA ARG A 148 6.63 -12.12 -12.56
C ARG A 148 5.40 -12.96 -12.94
N THR A 149 4.58 -13.30 -11.96
CA THR A 149 3.37 -14.13 -12.08
C THR A 149 2.09 -13.29 -12.06
N ILE A 150 2.19 -11.97 -12.15
CA ILE A 150 1.03 -11.08 -12.09
C ILE A 150 0.06 -11.35 -13.25
N THR A 151 -1.13 -11.84 -12.93
CA THR A 151 -2.23 -12.07 -13.87
C THR A 151 -3.35 -11.07 -13.59
N VAL A 152 -4.26 -10.89 -14.57
CA VAL A 152 -5.47 -10.06 -14.38
C VAL A 152 -6.32 -10.56 -13.20
N LYS A 153 -6.37 -11.89 -12.99
CA LYS A 153 -7.07 -12.49 -11.84
C LYS A 153 -6.40 -12.13 -10.51
N ALA A 154 -5.08 -12.19 -10.45
CA ALA A 154 -4.33 -11.78 -9.27
C ALA A 154 -4.54 -10.28 -8.97
N LEU A 155 -4.53 -9.44 -10.00
CA LEU A 155 -4.77 -8.00 -9.86
C LEU A 155 -6.19 -7.71 -9.35
N ALA A 156 -7.20 -8.39 -9.89
CA ALA A 156 -8.58 -8.27 -9.41
C ALA A 156 -8.72 -8.73 -7.95
N LEU A 157 -8.02 -9.80 -7.56
CA LEU A 157 -7.99 -10.27 -6.18
C LEU A 157 -7.33 -9.23 -5.26
N ILE A 158 -6.17 -8.68 -5.64
CA ILE A 158 -5.46 -7.65 -4.87
C ILE A 158 -6.36 -6.43 -4.64
N TYR A 159 -6.89 -5.83 -5.70
CA TYR A 159 -7.77 -4.66 -5.55
C TYR A 159 -9.06 -5.00 -4.79
N GLY A 160 -9.60 -6.21 -4.97
CA GLY A 160 -10.74 -6.69 -4.20
C GLY A 160 -10.46 -6.80 -2.70
N LEU A 161 -9.29 -7.29 -2.29
CA LEU A 161 -8.89 -7.34 -0.89
C LEU A 161 -8.85 -5.95 -0.26
N PHE A 162 -8.27 -4.97 -0.97
CA PHE A 162 -8.20 -3.60 -0.47
C PHE A 162 -9.54 -2.88 -0.48
N PHE A 163 -10.45 -3.26 -1.37
CA PHE A 163 -11.84 -2.79 -1.32
C PHE A 163 -12.56 -3.32 -0.07
N ILE A 164 -12.39 -4.61 0.24
CA ILE A 164 -12.93 -5.21 1.46
C ILE A 164 -12.32 -4.57 2.70
N ALA A 165 -11.00 -4.33 2.70
CA ALA A 165 -10.30 -3.65 3.79
C ALA A 165 -10.87 -2.24 4.03
N ALA A 166 -11.09 -1.47 2.95
CA ALA A 166 -11.68 -0.13 3.05
C ALA A 166 -13.11 -0.14 3.62
N LEU A 167 -13.95 -1.09 3.21
CA LEU A 167 -15.29 -1.27 3.79
C LEU A 167 -15.23 -1.59 5.28
N MET A 168 -14.31 -2.50 5.68
CA MET A 168 -14.12 -2.85 7.08
C MET A 168 -13.62 -1.66 7.90
N GLU A 169 -12.61 -0.95 7.41
CA GLU A 169 -12.04 0.21 8.09
C GLU A 169 -13.09 1.30 8.36
N VAL A 170 -13.89 1.66 7.37
CA VAL A 170 -14.97 2.64 7.56
C VAL A 170 -16.03 2.13 8.52
N CYS A 171 -16.43 0.86 8.40
CA CYS A 171 -17.42 0.27 9.30
C CYS A 171 -16.94 0.31 10.76
N PHE A 172 -15.71 -0.12 11.02
CA PHE A 172 -15.12 -0.08 12.37
C PHE A 172 -15.00 1.35 12.90
N THR A 173 -14.56 2.30 12.06
CA THR A 173 -14.41 3.69 12.46
C THR A 173 -15.76 4.31 12.85
N GLN A 174 -16.81 4.07 12.05
CA GLN A 174 -18.17 4.55 12.34
C GLN A 174 -18.75 3.92 13.61
N LEU A 175 -18.55 2.62 13.83
CA LEU A 175 -18.95 1.95 15.07
C LEU A 175 -18.24 2.55 16.28
N LEU A 176 -16.94 2.84 16.18
CA LEU A 176 -16.17 3.42 17.27
C LEU A 176 -16.64 4.83 17.62
N VAL A 177 -16.85 5.69 16.62
CA VAL A 177 -17.39 7.05 16.85
C VAL A 177 -18.73 6.98 17.58
N LYS A 178 -19.59 6.04 17.19
CA LYS A 178 -20.91 5.85 17.83
C LYS A 178 -20.81 5.34 19.27
N MET A 179 -19.80 4.53 19.62
CA MET A 179 -19.61 4.05 20.99
C MET A 179 -18.99 5.09 21.93
N ILE A 180 -18.17 6.01 21.42
CA ILE A 180 -17.48 7.04 22.22
C ILE A 180 -18.38 8.27 22.48
N GLN A 181 -19.35 8.54 21.60
CA GLN A 181 -20.31 9.64 21.77
C GLN A 181 -21.53 9.29 22.66
N VAL A 182 -21.53 8.12 23.31
CA VAL A 182 -22.53 7.69 24.32
C VAL A 182 -21.92 7.85 25.71
#